data_AF-A0A7X3XNA5-F1
#
_entry.id   AF-A0A7X3XNA5-F1
#
_cell.length_a   1.000
_cell.length_b   1.000
_cell.length_c   1.000
_cell.angle_alpha   90.00
_cell.angle_beta   90.00
_cell.angle_gamma   90.00
#
_symmetry.space_group_name_H-M   'P 1'
#
loop_
_entity.id
_entity.type
_entity.pdbx_description
1 polymer ?
#
loop_
_entity_poly.entity_id
_entity_poly.type
_entity_poly.pdbx_seq_one_letter_code
_entity_poly.pdbx_strand_id
1 'polypeptide(L)'
;MIEKRVSGNYEMNLVLTGEPTLEPVKVFFSGDTAFGKRAYLAISTDGFEIVREINTDTRTLKRSNHIGKPPWNVRILKKGNFFRFWVNETTSWIRGPLGEWEDIYEPRDNHLSVETPSGIRCHSCTVTTLPWLQEITTPVISQGPKGSFYEKQVIPGAIIEYDGLYYMYVMAGMAGDEEGSSRRTIGVAVSPDLKQWEGHLEPLISYLDTPYDNLYVSGAVVTDEGRIAIMFSAQQFPEWQGFMLATADHPMGPFTQYVNNPVYKHPTHAHEFDLIRAEGLPHRYLLFYAGFTPSPQRGSAGDRGYLLYSDDLVNWHPDERNPVFSPETLDNWDAIHVRPRSLNRVDDMWYLWYEGCNTWKPAGVSHHGWWDTVGLARSEDLINWEYYPRNPALPGLGINADQFDSNWVGWPRMFIKEGIGYVFYTGNAQVGLRTIPLDDLTNWQTEGGRTFDF
;
A
#
# COMPACT_ATOMS: atom_id res chain seq x y z
N MET A 1 -2.33 14.35 34.56
CA MET A 1 -2.67 13.63 33.33
C MET A 1 -3.48 14.60 32.48
N ILE A 2 -3.01 14.91 31.28
CA ILE A 2 -3.75 15.71 30.30
C ILE A 2 -4.17 14.73 29.20
N GLU A 3 -5.46 14.69 28.91
CA GLU A 3 -6.08 13.77 27.95
C GLU A 3 -6.71 14.58 26.82
N LYS A 4 -6.47 14.17 25.58
CA LYS A 4 -7.09 14.80 24.40
C LYS A 4 -7.64 13.75 23.47
N ARG A 5 -8.83 14.06 22.95
CA ARG A 5 -9.51 13.22 21.96
C ARG A 5 -9.15 13.68 20.56
N VAL A 6 -8.73 12.74 19.71
CA VAL A 6 -8.37 12.99 18.31
C VAL A 6 -9.03 11.95 17.42
N SER A 7 -9.67 12.38 16.34
CA SER A 7 -10.37 11.50 15.40
C SER A 7 -9.54 11.27 14.15
N GLY A 8 -9.47 10.01 13.72
CA GLY A 8 -8.83 9.61 12.46
C GLY A 8 -7.31 9.47 12.56
N ASN A 9 -6.62 9.92 11.52
CA ASN A 9 -5.18 9.90 11.41
C ASN A 9 -4.56 11.14 12.07
N TYR A 10 -3.41 10.96 12.70
CA TYR A 10 -2.70 12.05 13.35
C TYR A 10 -1.19 11.80 13.44
N GLU A 11 -0.45 12.88 13.64
CA GLU A 11 0.94 12.85 14.08
C GLU A 11 1.05 13.57 15.43
N MET A 12 1.64 12.91 16.41
CA MET A 12 1.92 13.44 17.74
C MET A 12 3.42 13.62 17.91
N ASN A 13 3.85 14.83 18.24
CA ASN A 13 5.26 15.17 18.47
C ASN A 13 5.42 15.73 19.89
N LEU A 14 6.36 15.21 20.67
CA LEU A 14 6.62 15.67 22.03
C LEU A 14 8.10 15.62 22.40
N VAL A 15 8.50 16.51 23.33
CA VAL A 15 9.85 16.57 23.88
C VAL A 15 9.78 16.30 25.38
N LEU A 16 10.44 15.23 25.82
CA LEU A 16 10.52 14.82 27.22
C LEU A 16 11.90 15.17 27.78
N THR A 17 11.95 15.89 28.90
CA THR A 17 13.20 16.37 29.52
C THR A 17 13.26 16.00 31.00
N GLY A 18 14.46 15.87 31.56
CA GLY A 18 14.66 15.64 32.99
C GLY A 18 15.62 14.50 33.30
N GLU A 19 15.64 14.08 34.56
CA GLU A 19 16.53 13.01 35.04
C GLU A 19 15.86 11.65 34.90
N PRO A 20 16.57 10.62 34.38
CA PRO A 20 16.05 9.26 34.28
C PRO A 20 15.53 8.71 35.62
N THR A 21 14.39 8.04 35.54
CA THR A 21 13.75 7.35 36.67
C THR A 21 13.67 5.85 36.41
N LEU A 22 13.42 5.07 37.46
CA LEU A 22 13.16 3.63 37.34
C LEU A 22 11.83 3.33 36.63
N GLU A 23 10.83 4.19 36.82
CA GLU A 23 9.55 4.09 36.13
C GLU A 23 9.64 4.68 34.71
N PRO A 24 9.04 4.05 33.70
CA PRO A 24 9.02 4.59 32.34
C PRO A 24 7.99 5.72 32.20
N VAL A 25 8.23 6.64 31.27
CA VAL A 25 7.18 7.53 30.75
C VAL A 25 6.19 6.70 29.94
N LYS A 26 4.88 6.93 30.10
CA LYS A 26 3.85 6.32 29.25
C LYS A 26 3.24 7.37 28.33
N VAL A 27 3.31 7.13 27.02
CA VAL A 27 2.65 7.94 26.01
C VAL A 27 1.53 7.12 25.38
N PHE A 28 0.30 7.36 25.80
CA PHE A 28 -0.89 6.68 25.28
C PHE A 28 -1.24 7.24 23.91
N PHE A 29 -1.31 6.35 22.91
CA PHE A 29 -1.51 6.72 21.51
C PHE A 29 -2.74 6.05 20.88
N SER A 30 -3.26 4.98 21.47
CA SER A 30 -4.49 4.35 20.99
C SER A 30 -5.33 3.88 22.17
N GLY A 31 -6.64 3.84 21.96
CA GLY A 31 -7.57 3.25 22.92
C GLY A 31 -8.79 4.10 23.20
N ASP A 32 -9.72 3.44 23.87
CA ASP A 32 -10.92 4.01 24.45
C ASP A 32 -10.91 3.74 25.96
N THR A 33 -10.82 4.82 26.72
CA THR A 33 -10.73 4.77 28.18
C THR A 33 -11.99 4.17 28.81
N ALA A 34 -13.15 4.28 28.15
CA ALA A 34 -14.41 3.72 28.62
C ALA A 34 -14.48 2.19 28.48
N PHE A 35 -13.77 1.61 27.51
CA PHE A 35 -13.76 0.17 27.26
C PHE A 35 -12.55 -0.55 27.84
N GLY A 36 -11.69 0.15 28.59
CA GLY A 36 -10.52 -0.43 29.23
C GLY A 36 -9.49 -0.99 28.24
N LYS A 37 -9.44 -0.46 27.01
CA LYS A 37 -8.49 -0.89 25.97
C LYS A 37 -7.58 0.28 25.63
N ARG A 38 -6.28 0.13 25.82
CA ARG A 38 -5.28 1.17 25.52
C ARG A 38 -3.99 0.59 24.98
N ALA A 39 -3.28 1.38 24.21
CA ALA A 39 -1.90 1.12 23.83
C ALA A 39 -1.05 2.36 24.07
N TYR A 40 0.18 2.14 24.55
CA TYR A 40 1.11 3.21 24.90
C TYR A 40 2.56 2.84 24.61
N LEU A 41 3.39 3.87 24.42
CA LEU A 41 4.84 3.73 24.46
C LEU A 41 5.31 3.84 25.90
N ALA A 42 6.03 2.83 26.40
CA ALA A 42 6.77 2.91 27.65
C ALA A 42 8.21 3.30 27.34
N ILE A 43 8.67 4.48 27.75
CA ILE A 43 9.98 5.04 27.39
C ILE A 43 10.88 5.13 28.64
N SER A 44 12.09 4.58 28.55
CA SER A 44 13.12 4.62 29.59
C SER A 44 14.52 4.76 28.99
N THR A 45 15.57 4.91 29.79
CA THR A 45 16.94 5.01 29.27
C THR A 45 17.42 3.79 28.49
N ASP A 46 16.81 2.63 28.72
CA ASP A 46 17.19 1.38 28.06
C ASP A 46 16.60 1.30 26.64
N GLY A 47 15.49 2.01 26.39
CA GLY A 47 14.74 1.90 25.15
C GLY A 47 13.29 2.33 25.28
N PHE A 48 12.46 1.87 24.34
CA PHE A 48 11.02 1.97 24.46
C PHE A 48 10.31 0.67 24.10
N GLU A 49 9.14 0.49 24.69
CA GLU A 49 8.26 -0.64 24.47
C GLU A 49 6.92 -0.18 23.90
N ILE A 50 6.38 -0.93 22.95
CA ILE A 50 4.99 -0.80 22.54
C ILE A 50 4.19 -1.75 23.42
N VAL A 51 3.30 -1.21 24.25
CA VAL A 51 2.54 -1.97 25.25
C VAL A 51 1.06 -1.84 24.99
N ARG A 52 0.34 -2.95 25.16
CA ARG A 52 -1.11 -3.03 25.12
C ARG A 52 -1.66 -3.35 26.51
N GLU A 53 -2.74 -2.69 26.86
CA GLU A 53 -3.52 -2.92 28.08
C GLU A 53 -4.98 -3.18 27.68
N ILE A 54 -5.52 -4.34 28.06
CA ILE A 54 -6.93 -4.69 27.90
C ILE A 54 -7.45 -5.17 29.25
N ASN A 55 -8.30 -4.35 29.88
CA ASN A 55 -8.79 -4.55 31.23
C ASN A 55 -7.62 -4.73 32.22
N THR A 56 -7.38 -5.95 32.69
CA THR A 56 -6.29 -6.28 33.62
C THR A 56 -5.10 -6.96 32.93
N ASP A 57 -5.19 -7.25 31.63
CA ASP A 57 -4.11 -7.87 30.85
C ASP A 57 -3.19 -6.80 30.28
N THR A 58 -1.88 -6.92 30.55
CA THR A 58 -0.86 -6.00 30.05
C THR A 58 0.20 -6.81 29.32
N ARG A 59 0.49 -6.44 28.07
CA ARG A 59 1.38 -7.16 27.18
C ARG A 59 2.32 -6.23 26.43
N THR A 60 3.63 -6.45 26.54
CA THR A 60 4.61 -5.84 25.64
C THR A 60 4.55 -6.53 24.27
N LEU A 61 4.30 -5.75 23.22
CA LEU A 61 4.19 -6.22 21.83
C LEU A 61 5.52 -6.15 21.08
N LYS A 62 6.30 -5.10 21.32
CA LYS A 62 7.60 -4.87 20.67
C LYS A 62 8.51 -4.08 21.60
N ARG A 63 9.82 -4.32 21.49
CA ARG A 63 10.88 -3.66 22.27
C ARG A 63 11.90 -3.08 21.31
N SER A 64 12.28 -1.84 21.53
CA SER A 64 13.34 -1.14 20.82
C SER A 64 14.33 -0.62 21.86
N ASN A 65 15.62 -0.86 21.65
CA ASN A 65 16.67 -0.52 22.61
C ASN A 65 17.48 0.70 22.13
N HIS A 66 18.31 1.26 23.01
CA HIS A 66 19.34 2.27 22.69
C HIS A 66 18.83 3.66 22.26
N ILE A 67 17.96 4.27 23.08
CA ILE A 67 17.48 5.64 22.81
C ILE A 67 18.28 6.75 23.51
N GLY A 68 19.17 6.38 24.44
CA GLY A 68 19.96 7.31 25.24
C GLY A 68 19.19 7.97 26.39
N LYS A 69 19.82 8.96 27.04
CA LYS A 69 19.20 9.75 28.12
C LYS A 69 18.35 10.89 27.53
N PRO A 70 17.37 11.44 28.30
CA PRO A 70 16.66 12.64 27.90
C PRO A 70 17.62 13.80 27.56
N PRO A 71 17.26 14.73 26.65
CA PRO A 71 15.93 14.89 26.07
C PRO A 71 15.56 13.78 25.08
N TRP A 72 14.32 13.31 25.16
CA TRP A 72 13.74 12.38 24.18
C TRP A 72 12.80 13.16 23.26
N ASN A 73 13.12 13.15 21.97
CA ASN A 73 12.24 13.64 20.92
C ASN A 73 11.38 12.47 20.44
N VAL A 74 10.09 12.53 20.72
CA VAL A 74 9.16 11.44 20.39
C VAL A 74 8.24 11.90 19.27
N ARG A 75 8.12 11.08 18.23
CA ARG A 75 7.12 11.22 17.17
C ARG A 75 6.30 9.96 17.08
N ILE A 76 4.98 10.10 17.02
CA ILE A 76 4.04 9.00 16.83
C ILE A 76 3.16 9.35 15.64
N LEU A 77 3.11 8.47 14.66
CA LEU A 77 2.26 8.61 13.48
C LEU A 77 1.21 7.52 13.51
N LYS A 78 -0.07 7.91 13.42
CA LYS A 78 -1.21 7.01 13.21
C LYS A 78 -1.80 7.25 11.82
N LYS A 79 -1.85 6.18 11.02
CA LYS A 79 -2.52 6.13 9.71
C LYS A 79 -3.40 4.87 9.70
N GLY A 80 -4.72 5.03 9.80
CA GLY A 80 -5.68 3.94 9.89
C GLY A 80 -5.45 3.10 11.14
N ASN A 81 -5.23 1.79 10.93
CA ASN A 81 -4.78 0.84 11.94
C ASN A 81 -3.25 0.74 12.08
N PHE A 82 -2.49 1.53 11.32
CA PHE A 82 -1.04 1.47 11.30
C PHE A 82 -0.41 2.57 12.15
N PHE A 83 0.65 2.22 12.89
CA PHE A 83 1.39 3.14 13.74
C PHE A 83 2.90 3.08 13.48
N ARG A 84 3.54 4.24 13.44
CA ARG A 84 5.00 4.39 13.45
C ARG A 84 5.44 5.26 14.62
N PHE A 85 6.63 4.97 15.12
CA PHE A 85 7.18 5.61 16.30
C PHE A 85 8.64 5.97 16.05
N TRP A 86 9.03 7.13 16.54
CA TRP A 86 10.42 7.56 16.66
C TRP A 86 10.65 8.02 18.08
N VAL A 87 11.75 7.59 18.67
CA VAL A 87 12.29 8.15 19.90
C VAL A 87 13.76 8.45 19.65
N ASN A 88 14.08 9.74 19.49
CA ASN A 88 15.32 10.19 18.87
C ASN A 88 15.51 9.50 17.50
N GLU A 89 16.67 8.88 17.25
CA GLU A 89 16.96 8.17 16.00
C GLU A 89 16.38 6.74 15.94
N THR A 90 15.86 6.22 17.05
CA THR A 90 15.34 4.85 17.11
C THR A 90 13.90 4.80 16.62
N THR A 91 13.64 3.99 15.60
CA THR A 91 12.31 3.83 15.01
C THR A 91 11.66 2.51 15.39
N SER A 92 10.33 2.48 15.38
CA SER A 92 9.54 1.26 15.43
C SER A 92 8.20 1.47 14.74
N TRP A 93 7.44 0.39 14.63
CA TRP A 93 6.13 0.40 14.01
C TRP A 93 5.33 -0.81 14.47
N ILE A 94 4.01 -0.70 14.40
CA ILE A 94 3.07 -1.79 14.65
C ILE A 94 1.77 -1.56 13.87
N ARG A 95 1.12 -2.65 13.46
CA ARG A 95 -0.22 -2.63 12.89
C ARG A 95 -1.21 -3.17 13.91
N GLY A 96 -2.35 -2.51 14.11
CA GLY A 96 -3.44 -2.89 15.02
C GLY A 96 -3.01 -3.17 16.47
N PRO A 97 -2.34 -2.22 17.16
CA PRO A 97 -1.77 -2.42 18.50
C PRO A 97 -2.76 -2.88 19.58
N LEU A 98 -4.08 -2.65 19.41
CA LEU A 98 -5.09 -3.19 20.32
C LEU A 98 -5.41 -4.67 20.09
N GLY A 99 -4.98 -5.25 18.98
CA GLY A 99 -5.13 -6.67 18.70
C GLY A 99 -6.01 -6.97 17.51
N GLU A 100 -5.74 -6.38 16.35
CA GLU A 100 -6.52 -6.68 15.13
C GLU A 100 -6.49 -8.18 14.77
N TRP A 101 -5.42 -8.88 15.16
CA TRP A 101 -5.23 -10.33 15.01
C TRP A 101 -6.05 -11.17 16.02
N GLU A 102 -6.69 -10.51 16.98
CA GLU A 102 -7.62 -11.06 17.96
C GLU A 102 -9.04 -10.47 17.74
N ASP A 103 -9.31 -9.93 16.54
CA ASP A 103 -10.55 -9.23 16.18
C ASP A 103 -10.85 -8.01 17.07
N ILE A 104 -9.80 -7.36 17.57
CA ILE A 104 -9.88 -6.10 18.34
C ILE A 104 -9.39 -4.95 17.47
N TYR A 105 -10.34 -4.16 16.99
CA TYR A 105 -10.10 -3.09 16.03
C TYR A 105 -9.69 -1.76 16.68
N GLU A 106 -8.98 -0.94 15.90
CA GLU A 106 -8.54 0.39 16.34
C GLU A 106 -9.72 1.36 16.32
N PRO A 107 -9.93 2.15 17.40
CA PRO A 107 -10.98 3.14 17.39
C PRO A 107 -10.62 4.28 16.44
N ARG A 108 -11.64 4.84 15.77
CA ARG A 108 -11.48 6.07 15.00
C ARG A 108 -11.15 7.25 15.92
N ASP A 109 -11.82 7.32 17.06
CA ASP A 109 -11.58 8.35 18.08
C ASP A 109 -10.61 7.81 19.13
N ASN A 110 -9.46 8.46 19.28
CA ASN A 110 -8.39 8.03 20.15
C ASN A 110 -8.23 9.00 21.32
N HIS A 111 -8.02 8.45 22.51
CA HIS A 111 -7.70 9.20 23.71
C HIS A 111 -6.19 9.19 23.95
N LEU A 112 -5.53 10.30 23.63
CA LEU A 112 -4.08 10.42 23.80
C LEU A 112 -3.77 11.11 25.14
N SER A 113 -2.73 10.65 25.82
CA SER A 113 -2.28 11.23 27.08
C SER A 113 -0.82 10.89 27.37
N VAL A 114 -0.19 11.70 28.23
CA VAL A 114 1.20 11.48 28.67
C VAL A 114 1.21 11.37 30.20
N GLU A 115 1.77 10.28 30.70
CA GLU A 115 2.07 10.05 32.11
C GLU A 115 3.58 10.06 32.32
N THR A 116 4.07 11.02 33.10
CA THR A 116 5.49 11.16 33.41
C THR A 116 5.75 10.81 34.88
N PRO A 117 6.77 10.00 35.19
CA PRO A 117 7.23 9.75 36.55
C PRO A 117 7.88 11.01 37.15
N SER A 118 8.11 10.98 38.47
CA SER A 118 8.75 12.09 39.20
C SER A 118 10.20 12.30 38.74
N GLY A 119 10.46 13.33 37.95
CA GLY A 119 11.81 13.66 37.46
C GLY A 119 11.87 13.94 35.97
N ILE A 120 10.90 13.42 35.21
CA ILE A 120 10.70 13.72 33.79
C ILE A 120 9.53 14.71 33.63
N ARG A 121 9.67 15.65 32.69
CA ARG A 121 8.64 16.62 32.32
C ARG A 121 8.42 16.60 30.82
N CYS A 122 7.16 16.63 30.40
CA CYS A 122 6.79 16.94 29.03
C CYS A 122 7.00 18.44 28.79
N HIS A 123 8.03 18.79 28.02
CA HIS A 123 8.37 20.17 27.71
C HIS A 123 7.43 20.76 26.64
N SER A 124 7.13 19.96 25.61
CA SER A 124 6.19 20.30 24.56
C SER A 124 5.48 19.05 24.08
N CYS A 125 4.23 19.18 23.68
CA CYS A 125 3.48 18.12 23.02
C CYS A 125 2.49 18.77 22.04
N THR A 126 2.53 18.35 20.79
CA THR A 126 1.66 18.82 19.73
C THR A 126 1.05 17.63 19.03
N VAL A 127 -0.17 17.79 18.56
CA VAL A 127 -0.80 16.80 17.70
C VAL A 127 -1.38 17.49 16.48
N THR A 128 -1.08 16.93 15.32
CA THR A 128 -1.52 17.39 14.00
C THR A 128 -2.42 16.34 13.37
N THR A 129 -3.65 16.69 13.01
CA THR A 129 -4.53 15.77 12.26
C THR A 129 -4.00 15.57 10.83
N LEU A 130 -4.25 14.43 10.23
CA LEU A 130 -3.70 14.06 8.92
C LEU A 130 -4.82 13.64 7.96
N PRO A 131 -5.42 14.56 7.19
CA PRO A 131 -6.69 14.28 6.51
C PRO A 131 -6.59 13.39 5.27
N TRP A 132 -5.40 13.07 4.75
CA TRP A 132 -5.32 12.29 3.52
C TRP A 132 -5.86 10.88 3.69
N LEU A 133 -6.69 10.49 2.72
CA LEU A 133 -7.04 9.11 2.40
C LEU A 133 -7.52 8.34 3.64
N GLN A 134 -8.40 8.94 4.43
CA GLN A 134 -9.01 8.33 5.62
C GLN A 134 -10.54 8.23 5.51
N GLU A 135 -11.08 8.38 4.30
CA GLU A 135 -12.50 8.22 4.04
C GLU A 135 -12.93 6.79 4.38
N ILE A 136 -14.07 6.67 5.06
CA ILE A 136 -14.76 5.39 5.20
C ILE A 136 -15.61 5.23 3.94
N THR A 137 -15.24 4.27 3.11
CA THR A 137 -15.88 4.03 1.81
C THR A 137 -16.50 2.65 1.77
N THR A 138 -17.34 2.42 0.77
CA THR A 138 -17.76 1.09 0.34
C THR A 138 -16.96 0.70 -0.91
N PRO A 139 -16.85 -0.59 -1.24
CA PRO A 139 -16.28 -1.00 -2.52
C PRO A 139 -17.01 -0.31 -3.69
N VAL A 140 -16.24 0.11 -4.69
CA VAL A 140 -16.77 0.56 -5.99
C VAL A 140 -16.96 -0.60 -6.96
N ILE A 141 -16.24 -1.72 -6.76
CA ILE A 141 -16.47 -3.01 -7.43
C ILE A 141 -16.40 -4.12 -6.39
N SER A 142 -17.51 -4.82 -6.18
CA SER A 142 -17.63 -5.92 -5.23
C SER A 142 -17.37 -7.28 -5.87
N GLN A 143 -17.17 -8.30 -5.05
CA GLN A 143 -17.13 -9.70 -5.51
C GLN A 143 -18.41 -10.07 -6.25
N GLY A 144 -18.24 -10.93 -7.26
CA GLY A 144 -19.35 -11.43 -8.07
C GLY A 144 -20.20 -12.48 -7.36
N PRO A 145 -21.35 -12.83 -7.94
CA PRO A 145 -22.16 -13.92 -7.43
C PRO A 145 -21.37 -15.23 -7.46
N LYS A 146 -21.69 -16.14 -6.53
CA LYS A 146 -21.10 -17.48 -6.45
C LYS A 146 -21.18 -18.19 -7.81
N GLY A 147 -20.05 -18.75 -8.26
CA GLY A 147 -19.88 -19.41 -9.56
C GLY A 147 -19.49 -18.48 -10.71
N SER A 148 -19.46 -17.16 -10.50
CA SER A 148 -18.88 -16.23 -11.48
C SER A 148 -17.35 -16.26 -11.45
N PHE A 149 -16.72 -15.79 -12.52
CA PHE A 149 -15.25 -15.76 -12.63
C PHE A 149 -14.55 -14.80 -11.65
N TYR A 150 -15.32 -13.95 -10.97
CA TYR A 150 -14.88 -12.94 -10.01
C TYR A 150 -15.54 -13.13 -8.63
N GLU A 151 -15.99 -14.35 -8.32
CA GLU A 151 -16.67 -14.67 -7.05
C GLU A 151 -15.77 -14.56 -5.80
N LYS A 152 -14.45 -14.70 -5.96
CA LYS A 152 -13.49 -14.66 -4.84
C LYS A 152 -12.67 -13.40 -4.80
N GLN A 153 -12.33 -12.87 -5.97
CA GLN A 153 -11.41 -11.76 -6.03
C GLN A 153 -11.67 -10.92 -7.27
N VAL A 154 -11.69 -9.61 -7.05
CA VAL A 154 -11.63 -8.60 -8.09
C VAL A 154 -10.61 -7.55 -7.64
N ILE A 155 -9.52 -7.43 -8.40
CA ILE A 155 -8.39 -6.55 -8.09
C ILE A 155 -8.23 -5.53 -9.21
N PRO A 156 -7.99 -4.24 -8.88
CA PRO A 156 -7.77 -3.22 -9.89
C PRO A 156 -6.44 -3.48 -10.63
N GLY A 157 -6.52 -3.61 -11.94
CA GLY A 157 -5.39 -3.59 -12.86
C GLY A 157 -5.22 -2.21 -13.49
N ALA A 158 -4.89 -2.17 -14.78
CA ALA A 158 -4.71 -0.91 -15.50
C ALA A 158 -6.05 -0.23 -15.80
N ILE A 159 -6.03 1.11 -15.89
CA ILE A 159 -7.18 1.94 -16.24
C ILE A 159 -6.81 2.78 -17.46
N ILE A 160 -7.67 2.80 -18.48
CA ILE A 160 -7.53 3.67 -19.65
C ILE A 160 -8.78 4.53 -19.82
N GLU A 161 -8.61 5.69 -20.43
CA GLU A 161 -9.71 6.49 -20.98
C GLU A 161 -9.83 6.22 -22.49
N TYR A 162 -11.05 6.00 -22.96
CA TYR A 162 -11.34 5.79 -24.38
C TYR A 162 -12.76 6.29 -24.68
N ASP A 163 -12.89 7.16 -25.69
CA ASP A 163 -14.16 7.78 -26.10
C ASP A 163 -14.99 8.37 -24.93
N GLY A 164 -14.32 9.00 -23.96
CA GLY A 164 -14.96 9.65 -22.81
C GLY A 164 -15.45 8.70 -21.71
N LEU A 165 -15.12 7.41 -21.81
CA LEU A 165 -15.38 6.40 -20.79
C LEU A 165 -14.06 5.86 -20.22
N TYR A 166 -14.13 5.32 -19.01
CA TYR A 166 -13.02 4.71 -18.29
C TYR A 166 -13.17 3.21 -18.28
N TYR A 167 -12.09 2.49 -18.57
CA TYR A 167 -12.06 1.03 -18.60
C TYR A 167 -10.99 0.54 -17.63
N MET A 168 -11.42 -0.15 -16.57
CA MET A 168 -10.53 -0.82 -15.62
C MET A 168 -10.45 -2.29 -15.99
N TYR A 169 -9.26 -2.72 -16.40
CA TYR A 169 -8.96 -4.14 -16.53
C TYR A 169 -8.72 -4.72 -15.15
N VAL A 170 -9.48 -5.73 -14.77
CA VAL A 170 -9.39 -6.34 -13.43
C VAL A 170 -8.82 -7.74 -13.53
N MET A 171 -8.02 -8.09 -12.53
CA MET A 171 -7.70 -9.48 -12.28
C MET A 171 -8.84 -10.07 -11.45
N ALA A 172 -9.47 -11.11 -11.98
CA ALA A 172 -10.60 -11.78 -11.36
C ALA A 172 -10.26 -13.24 -11.05
N GLY A 173 -10.59 -13.69 -9.84
CA GLY A 173 -10.26 -15.03 -9.36
C GLY A 173 -11.49 -15.80 -8.87
N MET A 174 -11.44 -17.12 -9.07
CA MET A 174 -12.45 -18.08 -8.58
C MET A 174 -11.94 -18.86 -7.37
N ALA A 175 -12.85 -19.61 -6.74
CA ALA A 175 -12.46 -20.58 -5.71
C ALA A 175 -11.55 -21.66 -6.31
N GLY A 176 -10.46 -21.97 -5.59
CA GLY A 176 -9.59 -23.09 -5.92
C GLY A 176 -8.47 -23.27 -4.90
N ASP A 177 -7.46 -24.06 -5.28
CA ASP A 177 -6.48 -24.63 -4.34
C ASP A 177 -5.31 -23.68 -4.00
N GLU A 178 -5.23 -22.50 -4.62
CA GLU A 178 -4.18 -21.51 -4.36
C GLU A 178 -4.60 -20.47 -3.32
N GLU A 179 -3.62 -19.87 -2.63
CA GLU A 179 -3.85 -18.81 -1.65
C GLU A 179 -4.53 -17.59 -2.32
N GLY A 180 -5.62 -17.12 -1.71
CA GLY A 180 -6.42 -15.99 -2.20
C GLY A 180 -7.44 -16.33 -3.29
N SER A 181 -7.01 -16.97 -4.38
CA SER A 181 -7.86 -17.50 -5.48
C SER A 181 -7.02 -18.31 -6.47
N SER A 182 -7.65 -19.05 -7.39
CA SER A 182 -6.96 -19.63 -8.56
C SER A 182 -7.77 -19.41 -9.84
N ARG A 183 -7.23 -19.87 -10.99
CA ARG A 183 -7.89 -19.77 -12.30
C ARG A 183 -8.15 -18.32 -12.69
N ARG A 184 -7.15 -17.47 -12.45
CA ARG A 184 -7.28 -16.02 -12.59
C ARG A 184 -7.47 -15.65 -14.05
N THR A 185 -8.47 -14.83 -14.30
CA THR A 185 -8.89 -14.37 -15.62
C THR A 185 -8.90 -12.83 -15.67
N ILE A 186 -8.97 -12.28 -16.86
CA ILE A 186 -9.02 -10.84 -17.07
C ILE A 186 -10.47 -10.43 -17.30
N GLY A 187 -10.99 -9.51 -16.49
CA GLY A 187 -12.27 -8.84 -16.72
C GLY A 187 -12.08 -7.38 -17.10
N VAL A 188 -13.18 -6.70 -17.45
CA VAL A 188 -13.22 -5.24 -17.63
C VAL A 188 -14.45 -4.64 -16.97
N ALA A 189 -14.24 -3.57 -16.19
CA ALA A 189 -15.27 -2.70 -15.66
C ALA A 189 -15.23 -1.36 -16.41
N VAL A 190 -16.38 -0.74 -16.61
CA VAL A 190 -16.56 0.51 -17.35
C VAL A 190 -17.16 1.56 -16.42
N SER A 191 -16.69 2.79 -16.53
CA SER A 191 -17.19 3.92 -15.74
C SER A 191 -17.31 5.18 -16.58
N PRO A 192 -18.36 5.99 -16.40
CA PRO A 192 -18.44 7.33 -16.98
C PRO A 192 -17.69 8.39 -16.18
N ASP A 193 -17.36 8.13 -14.91
CA ASP A 193 -16.96 9.18 -13.95
C ASP A 193 -15.88 8.76 -12.94
N LEU A 194 -15.28 7.57 -13.13
CA LEU A 194 -14.33 6.89 -12.23
C LEU A 194 -14.90 6.48 -10.87
N LYS A 195 -16.18 6.72 -10.58
CA LYS A 195 -16.81 6.45 -9.28
C LYS A 195 -17.84 5.34 -9.37
N GLN A 196 -18.68 5.36 -10.40
CA GLN A 196 -19.67 4.32 -10.69
C GLN A 196 -19.10 3.38 -11.72
N TRP A 197 -19.05 2.09 -11.40
CA TRP A 197 -18.46 1.06 -12.26
C TRP A 197 -19.48 -0.02 -12.56
N GLU A 198 -19.58 -0.38 -13.84
CA GLU A 198 -20.43 -1.47 -14.34
C GLU A 198 -19.60 -2.45 -15.17
N GLY A 199 -19.90 -3.75 -15.10
CA GLY A 199 -19.19 -4.74 -15.90
C GLY A 199 -19.30 -6.15 -15.34
N HIS A 200 -18.65 -7.10 -16.02
CA HIS A 200 -18.49 -8.50 -15.61
C HIS A 200 -19.73 -9.42 -15.69
N LEU A 201 -20.24 -9.62 -16.91
CA LEU A 201 -21.04 -10.82 -17.20
C LEU A 201 -20.15 -12.00 -17.60
N GLU A 202 -19.08 -11.73 -18.35
CA GLU A 202 -18.16 -12.73 -18.90
C GLU A 202 -16.70 -12.24 -18.80
N PRO A 203 -15.71 -13.15 -18.75
CA PRO A 203 -14.31 -12.78 -18.80
C PRO A 203 -13.96 -12.14 -20.15
N LEU A 204 -13.10 -11.12 -20.12
CA LEU A 204 -12.56 -10.48 -21.32
C LEU A 204 -11.49 -11.36 -22.00
N ILE A 205 -10.60 -11.96 -21.20
CA ILE A 205 -9.68 -13.03 -21.64
C ILE A 205 -9.73 -14.12 -20.59
N SER A 206 -10.32 -15.27 -20.95
CA SER A 206 -10.42 -16.44 -20.10
C SER A 206 -9.12 -17.22 -20.05
N TYR A 207 -8.74 -17.71 -18.87
CA TYR A 207 -7.63 -18.67 -18.74
C TYR A 207 -7.90 -19.94 -19.57
N LEU A 208 -9.17 -20.33 -19.76
CA LEU A 208 -9.59 -21.50 -20.56
C LEU A 208 -9.25 -21.38 -22.04
N ASP A 209 -9.10 -20.15 -22.53
CA ASP A 209 -8.75 -19.86 -23.92
C ASP A 209 -7.22 -19.72 -24.10
N THR A 210 -6.45 -20.06 -23.07
CA THR A 210 -4.99 -19.93 -23.02
C THR A 210 -4.34 -21.22 -22.51
N PRO A 211 -3.03 -21.44 -22.74
CA PRO A 211 -2.30 -22.53 -22.11
C PRO A 211 -1.92 -22.25 -20.64
N TYR A 212 -2.43 -21.18 -20.03
CA TYR A 212 -2.02 -20.67 -18.72
C TYR A 212 -3.13 -20.89 -17.67
N ASP A 213 -2.73 -21.08 -16.42
CA ASP A 213 -3.63 -21.29 -15.29
C ASP A 213 -4.09 -19.95 -14.67
N ASN A 214 -3.21 -18.95 -14.65
CA ASN A 214 -3.49 -17.65 -14.02
C ASN A 214 -3.01 -16.49 -14.90
N LEU A 215 -3.87 -15.47 -15.05
CA LEU A 215 -3.60 -14.23 -15.77
C LEU A 215 -3.66 -13.03 -14.83
N TYR A 216 -2.62 -12.19 -14.83
CA TYR A 216 -2.47 -11.02 -13.96
C TYR A 216 -2.32 -9.76 -14.80
N VAL A 217 -3.43 -9.06 -15.04
CA VAL A 217 -3.43 -7.80 -15.80
C VAL A 217 -3.03 -6.62 -14.92
N SER A 218 -2.06 -5.83 -15.37
CA SER A 218 -1.69 -4.56 -14.71
C SER A 218 -1.14 -3.52 -15.68
N GLY A 219 -1.16 -3.78 -16.99
CA GLY A 219 -0.76 -2.81 -18.00
C GLY A 219 -1.79 -2.68 -19.12
N ALA A 220 -2.14 -1.45 -19.49
CA ALA A 220 -2.97 -1.15 -20.64
C ALA A 220 -2.67 0.25 -21.17
N VAL A 221 -2.63 0.41 -22.48
CA VAL A 221 -2.38 1.69 -23.16
C VAL A 221 -3.19 1.77 -24.46
N VAL A 222 -3.49 2.99 -24.89
CA VAL A 222 -3.93 3.28 -26.26
C VAL A 222 -2.69 3.59 -27.10
N THR A 223 -2.47 2.83 -28.17
CA THR A 223 -1.30 3.00 -29.05
C THR A 223 -1.44 4.24 -29.94
N ASP A 224 -0.35 4.62 -30.64
CA ASP A 224 -0.36 5.74 -31.59
C ASP A 224 -1.38 5.54 -32.72
N GLU A 225 -1.66 4.28 -33.07
CA GLU A 225 -2.64 3.88 -34.08
C GLU A 225 -4.08 3.81 -33.54
N GLY A 226 -4.30 4.17 -32.28
CA GLY A 226 -5.61 4.12 -31.63
C GLY A 226 -6.07 2.72 -31.21
N ARG A 227 -5.19 1.71 -31.29
CA ARG A 227 -5.51 0.35 -30.82
C ARG A 227 -5.32 0.26 -29.32
N ILE A 228 -6.04 -0.66 -28.70
CA ILE A 228 -5.86 -0.97 -27.28
C ILE A 228 -4.83 -2.07 -27.17
N ALA A 229 -3.77 -1.84 -26.40
CA ALA A 229 -2.81 -2.85 -26.01
C ALA A 229 -2.97 -3.14 -24.52
N ILE A 230 -3.12 -4.41 -24.16
CA ILE A 230 -3.09 -4.86 -22.77
C ILE A 230 -1.92 -5.81 -22.56
N MET A 231 -1.31 -5.67 -21.38
CA MET A 231 -0.22 -6.50 -20.93
C MET A 231 -0.60 -7.18 -19.62
N PHE A 232 -0.33 -8.48 -19.57
CA PHE A 232 -0.60 -9.33 -18.41
C PHE A 232 0.54 -10.29 -18.17
N SER A 233 0.84 -10.56 -16.90
CA SER A 233 1.70 -11.68 -16.53
C SER A 233 0.88 -12.97 -16.58
N ALA A 234 1.45 -14.03 -17.13
CA ALA A 234 0.80 -15.34 -17.17
C ALA A 234 1.61 -16.38 -16.39
N GLN A 235 0.91 -17.30 -15.76
CA GLN A 235 1.50 -18.39 -15.00
C GLN A 235 0.88 -19.71 -15.46
N GLN A 236 1.74 -20.69 -15.73
CA GLN A 236 1.38 -22.09 -15.85
C GLN A 236 1.96 -22.78 -14.62
N PHE A 237 1.15 -22.99 -13.60
CA PHE A 237 1.61 -23.26 -12.24
C PHE A 237 2.57 -24.48 -12.18
N PRO A 238 3.71 -24.36 -11.48
CA PRO A 238 4.18 -23.21 -10.70
C PRO A 238 4.96 -22.16 -11.50
N GLU A 239 5.19 -22.41 -12.79
CA GLU A 239 6.09 -21.66 -13.65
C GLU A 239 5.46 -20.35 -14.16
N TRP A 240 6.16 -19.24 -13.90
CA TRP A 240 5.79 -17.95 -14.48
C TRP A 240 6.24 -17.87 -15.92
N GLN A 241 5.34 -17.52 -16.84
CA GLN A 241 5.59 -17.57 -18.27
C GLN A 241 6.14 -16.26 -18.84
N GLY A 242 5.94 -15.13 -18.16
CA GLY A 242 6.43 -13.81 -18.57
C GLY A 242 5.29 -12.83 -18.81
N PHE A 243 5.63 -11.67 -19.37
CA PHE A 243 4.67 -10.67 -19.79
C PHE A 243 4.15 -10.99 -21.20
N MET A 244 2.83 -11.08 -21.32
CA MET A 244 2.08 -11.34 -22.53
C MET A 244 1.49 -10.05 -23.06
N LEU A 245 1.44 -9.89 -24.37
CA LEU A 245 0.80 -8.78 -25.06
C LEU A 245 -0.46 -9.26 -25.80
N ALA A 246 -1.54 -8.50 -25.72
CA ALA A 246 -2.72 -8.67 -26.57
C ALA A 246 -3.23 -7.31 -27.05
N THR A 247 -3.83 -7.28 -28.25
CA THR A 247 -4.34 -6.04 -28.86
C THR A 247 -5.77 -6.16 -29.34
N ALA A 248 -6.52 -5.07 -29.30
CA ALA A 248 -7.89 -4.95 -29.79
C ALA A 248 -8.13 -3.57 -30.41
N ASP A 249 -9.19 -3.43 -31.19
CA ASP A 249 -9.61 -2.14 -31.74
C ASP A 249 -10.58 -1.39 -30.81
N HIS A 250 -11.03 -2.04 -29.73
CA HIS A 250 -11.93 -1.48 -28.73
C HIS A 250 -11.56 -2.00 -27.32
N PRO A 251 -11.73 -1.22 -26.24
CA PRO A 251 -11.35 -1.63 -24.88
C PRO A 251 -12.00 -2.92 -24.37
N MET A 252 -13.16 -3.27 -24.92
CA MET A 252 -13.90 -4.51 -24.61
C MET A 252 -13.54 -5.70 -25.53
N GLY A 253 -12.50 -5.57 -26.35
CA GLY A 253 -12.07 -6.62 -27.25
C GLY A 253 -12.90 -6.72 -28.54
N PRO A 254 -12.83 -7.86 -29.26
CA PRO A 254 -12.05 -9.05 -28.89
C PRO A 254 -10.55 -8.78 -28.93
N PHE A 255 -9.82 -9.33 -27.96
CA PHE A 255 -8.36 -9.23 -27.89
C PHE A 255 -7.68 -10.36 -28.65
N THR A 256 -6.71 -10.01 -29.49
CA THR A 256 -5.83 -10.94 -30.18
C THR A 256 -4.47 -10.96 -29.49
N GLN A 257 -4.05 -12.12 -28.97
CA GLN A 257 -2.73 -12.28 -28.37
C GLN A 257 -1.62 -12.19 -29.41
N TYR A 258 -0.49 -11.61 -29.03
CA TYR A 258 0.70 -11.59 -29.87
C TYR A 258 1.25 -13.01 -30.05
N VAL A 259 1.52 -13.38 -31.31
CA VAL A 259 1.85 -14.76 -31.69
C VAL A 259 3.16 -15.28 -31.06
N ASN A 260 4.11 -14.38 -30.75
CA ASN A 260 5.38 -14.73 -30.13
C ASN A 260 5.42 -14.36 -28.63
N ASN A 261 4.27 -14.36 -27.97
CA ASN A 261 4.23 -14.24 -26.52
C ASN A 261 5.07 -15.34 -25.83
N PRO A 262 5.73 -15.04 -24.69
CA PRO A 262 5.80 -13.75 -24.00
C PRO A 262 6.68 -12.72 -24.74
N VAL A 263 6.32 -11.44 -24.67
CA VAL A 263 7.17 -10.33 -25.18
C VAL A 263 8.35 -10.04 -24.26
N TYR A 264 8.27 -10.45 -22.99
CA TYR A 264 9.40 -10.39 -22.06
C TYR A 264 9.32 -11.51 -21.04
N LYS A 265 10.40 -12.29 -20.92
CA LYS A 265 10.55 -13.34 -19.90
C LYS A 265 11.41 -12.80 -18.76
N HIS A 266 10.76 -12.44 -17.67
CA HIS A 266 11.44 -12.01 -16.45
C HIS A 266 12.11 -13.21 -15.75
N PRO A 267 13.22 -12.99 -15.01
CA PRO A 267 14.01 -14.08 -14.42
C PRO A 267 13.39 -14.72 -13.16
N THR A 268 12.43 -14.05 -12.51
CA THR A 268 11.78 -14.51 -11.27
C THR A 268 10.26 -14.56 -11.41
N HIS A 269 9.47 -14.51 -10.33
CA HIS A 269 8.06 -14.11 -10.48
C HIS A 269 7.95 -12.61 -10.70
N ALA A 270 7.03 -12.17 -11.55
CA ALA A 270 6.65 -10.77 -11.71
C ALA A 270 5.21 -10.70 -12.22
N HIS A 271 4.28 -10.35 -11.33
CA HIS A 271 2.86 -10.19 -11.64
C HIS A 271 2.33 -8.82 -11.24
N GLU A 272 3.15 -8.06 -10.53
CA GLU A 272 2.88 -6.71 -10.11
C GLU A 272 3.72 -5.77 -10.94
N PHE A 273 3.06 -4.95 -11.75
CA PHE A 273 3.74 -4.00 -12.61
C PHE A 273 2.83 -2.85 -12.99
N ASP A 274 3.42 -1.86 -13.63
CA ASP A 274 2.71 -0.83 -14.37
C ASP A 274 3.28 -0.71 -15.78
N LEU A 275 2.42 -0.38 -16.74
CA LEU A 275 2.77 -0.08 -18.12
C LEU A 275 2.37 1.36 -18.41
N ILE A 276 3.36 2.20 -18.72
CA ILE A 276 3.17 3.63 -18.90
C ILE A 276 3.55 3.97 -20.34
N ARG A 277 2.66 4.68 -21.04
CA ARG A 277 3.03 5.38 -22.27
C ARG A 277 3.66 6.71 -21.87
N ALA A 278 4.93 6.88 -22.20
CA ALA A 278 5.77 7.95 -21.72
C ALA A 278 5.98 9.01 -22.82
N GLU A 279 5.01 9.92 -22.96
CA GLU A 279 5.11 11.00 -23.95
C GLU A 279 6.29 11.94 -23.65
N GLY A 280 7.04 12.29 -24.69
CA GLY A 280 8.17 13.22 -24.58
C GLY A 280 9.41 12.65 -23.87
N LEU A 281 9.47 11.35 -23.59
CA LEU A 281 10.64 10.68 -23.04
C LEU A 281 11.43 9.93 -24.13
N PRO A 282 12.70 9.53 -23.84
CA PRO A 282 13.53 8.82 -24.80
C PRO A 282 12.93 7.50 -25.32
N HIS A 283 12.09 6.85 -24.53
CA HIS A 283 11.39 5.61 -24.88
C HIS A 283 9.89 5.80 -24.77
N ARG A 284 9.13 5.29 -25.74
CA ARG A 284 7.67 5.46 -25.79
C ARG A 284 6.93 4.73 -24.67
N TYR A 285 7.48 3.62 -24.18
CA TYR A 285 6.86 2.80 -23.15
C TYR A 285 7.84 2.48 -22.03
N LEU A 286 7.32 2.54 -20.80
CA LEU A 286 7.99 2.12 -19.58
C LEU A 286 7.20 0.97 -18.96
N LEU A 287 7.91 -0.03 -18.45
CA LEU A 287 7.32 -1.06 -17.61
C LEU A 287 8.07 -1.11 -16.29
N PHE A 288 7.36 -0.85 -15.20
CA PHE A 288 7.94 -0.88 -13.86
C PHE A 288 7.33 -2.05 -13.08
N TYR A 289 8.13 -3.06 -12.75
CA TYR A 289 7.62 -4.30 -12.14
C TYR A 289 8.32 -4.69 -10.85
N ALA A 290 7.61 -5.46 -10.02
CA ALA A 290 8.17 -6.14 -8.86
C ALA A 290 8.84 -7.45 -9.28
N GLY A 291 10.15 -7.54 -9.08
CA GLY A 291 10.93 -8.76 -9.31
C GLY A 291 11.60 -9.21 -8.02
N PHE A 292 11.63 -10.52 -7.77
CA PHE A 292 12.31 -11.08 -6.61
C PHE A 292 13.83 -10.90 -6.77
N THR A 293 14.47 -10.27 -5.79
CA THR A 293 15.92 -10.08 -5.77
C THR A 293 16.53 -10.96 -4.67
N PRO A 294 17.23 -12.06 -5.00
CA PRO A 294 17.78 -12.98 -3.99
C PRO A 294 18.97 -12.40 -3.22
N SER A 295 19.69 -11.43 -3.80
CA SER A 295 20.86 -10.80 -3.19
C SER A 295 20.84 -9.30 -3.49
N PRO A 296 19.93 -8.54 -2.86
CA PRO A 296 19.83 -7.10 -3.09
C PRO A 296 21.04 -6.38 -2.49
N GLN A 297 21.38 -5.22 -3.04
CA GLN A 297 22.44 -4.37 -2.49
C GLN A 297 22.15 -3.94 -1.03
N ARG A 298 20.87 -3.88 -0.67
CA ARG A 298 20.39 -3.47 0.65
C ARG A 298 19.26 -4.39 1.14
N GLY A 299 19.39 -4.88 2.37
CA GLY A 299 18.37 -5.67 3.07
C GLY A 299 18.38 -7.16 2.77
N SER A 300 17.35 -7.85 3.23
CA SER A 300 17.12 -9.27 2.95
C SER A 300 16.60 -9.47 1.53
N ALA A 301 16.72 -10.70 1.02
CA ALA A 301 16.04 -11.12 -0.21
C ALA A 301 14.54 -10.77 -0.17
N GLY A 302 13.99 -10.37 -1.31
CA GLY A 302 12.59 -9.96 -1.44
C GLY A 302 12.36 -9.19 -2.74
N ASP A 303 11.13 -8.71 -2.93
CA ASP A 303 10.77 -8.01 -4.17
C ASP A 303 11.36 -6.60 -4.21
N ARG A 304 11.83 -6.20 -5.39
CA ARG A 304 12.36 -4.88 -5.70
C ARG A 304 11.74 -4.37 -6.99
N GLY A 305 11.83 -3.07 -7.22
CA GLY A 305 11.35 -2.48 -8.47
C GLY A 305 12.40 -2.54 -9.58
N TYR A 306 11.97 -3.01 -10.75
CA TYR A 306 12.76 -3.12 -11.97
C TYR A 306 12.11 -2.35 -13.11
N LEU A 307 12.91 -1.58 -13.85
CA LEU A 307 12.47 -0.75 -14.95
C LEU A 307 12.89 -1.35 -16.29
N LEU A 308 11.93 -1.46 -17.20
CA LEU A 308 12.13 -1.81 -18.60
C LEU A 308 11.64 -0.68 -19.49
N TYR A 309 12.22 -0.62 -20.68
CA TYR A 309 11.91 0.34 -21.71
C TYR A 309 11.56 -0.38 -23.01
N SER A 310 10.68 0.21 -23.79
CA SER A 310 10.35 -0.26 -25.13
C SER A 310 9.87 0.90 -25.98
N ASP A 311 10.06 0.79 -27.29
CA ASP A 311 9.43 1.69 -28.26
C ASP A 311 8.26 1.04 -28.98
N ASP A 312 7.99 -0.26 -28.84
CA ASP A 312 7.00 -0.96 -29.67
C ASP A 312 6.15 -1.99 -28.92
N LEU A 313 6.25 -2.04 -27.58
CA LEU A 313 5.59 -3.01 -26.67
C LEU A 313 6.05 -4.47 -26.85
N VAL A 314 6.94 -4.75 -27.81
CA VAL A 314 7.39 -6.11 -28.15
C VAL A 314 8.85 -6.29 -27.75
N ASN A 315 9.70 -5.34 -28.09
CA ASN A 315 11.14 -5.36 -27.80
C ASN A 315 11.39 -4.56 -26.53
N TRP A 316 11.71 -5.27 -25.45
CA TRP A 316 11.96 -4.70 -24.13
C TRP A 316 13.44 -4.76 -23.75
N HIS A 317 13.96 -3.68 -23.20
CA HIS A 317 15.32 -3.60 -22.68
C HIS A 317 15.34 -3.13 -21.22
N PRO A 318 16.07 -3.82 -20.32
CA PRO A 318 16.14 -3.44 -18.92
C PRO A 318 17.02 -2.20 -18.73
N ASP A 319 16.70 -1.37 -17.73
CA ASP A 319 17.64 -0.38 -17.21
C ASP A 319 18.89 -1.09 -16.64
N GLU A 320 20.07 -0.55 -16.92
CA GLU A 320 21.34 -1.11 -16.46
C GLU A 320 21.54 -0.98 -14.93
N ARG A 321 20.82 -0.07 -14.29
CA ARG A 321 20.87 0.21 -12.84
C ARG A 321 19.89 -0.65 -12.05
N ASN A 322 19.15 -1.54 -12.71
CA ASN A 322 18.20 -2.42 -12.04
C ASN A 322 18.86 -3.28 -10.93
N PRO A 323 18.17 -3.50 -9.79
CA PRO A 323 16.88 -2.91 -9.41
C PRO A 323 16.99 -1.42 -9.02
N VAL A 324 15.99 -0.64 -9.40
CA VAL A 324 15.96 0.83 -9.22
C VAL A 324 15.11 1.30 -8.03
N PHE A 325 14.37 0.40 -7.37
CA PHE A 325 13.56 0.73 -6.19
C PHE A 325 13.72 -0.32 -5.08
N SER A 326 13.91 0.13 -3.85
CA SER A 326 14.24 -0.71 -2.69
C SER A 326 13.56 -0.19 -1.41
N PRO A 327 13.62 -0.90 -0.28
CA PRO A 327 13.10 -0.36 0.99
C PRO A 327 13.85 0.90 1.46
N GLU A 328 13.13 1.88 2.00
CA GLU A 328 13.72 3.10 2.57
C GLU A 328 14.64 2.78 3.76
N THR A 329 14.24 1.83 4.60
CA THR A 329 15.00 1.35 5.75
C THR A 329 14.76 -0.16 5.97
N LEU A 330 15.63 -0.80 6.76
CA LEU A 330 15.57 -2.24 6.99
C LEU A 330 14.75 -2.65 8.22
N ASP A 331 14.28 -1.68 9.00
CA ASP A 331 13.54 -1.91 10.26
C ASP A 331 12.11 -1.35 10.19
N ASN A 332 11.56 -1.22 8.98
CA ASN A 332 10.27 -0.59 8.71
C ASN A 332 9.26 -1.58 8.11
N TRP A 333 8.04 -1.09 7.89
CA TRP A 333 6.89 -1.87 7.43
C TRP A 333 7.08 -2.46 6.03
N ASP A 334 7.92 -1.85 5.21
CA ASP A 334 8.28 -2.20 3.84
C ASP A 334 9.68 -2.83 3.72
N ALA A 335 10.26 -3.30 4.81
CA ALA A 335 11.66 -3.71 4.87
C ALA A 335 12.04 -4.93 4.00
N ILE A 336 11.08 -5.76 3.61
CA ILE A 336 11.36 -7.05 2.94
C ILE A 336 10.98 -7.01 1.47
N HIS A 337 9.72 -6.71 1.16
CA HIS A 337 9.25 -6.56 -0.21
C HIS A 337 8.83 -5.12 -0.45
N VAL A 338 9.21 -4.57 -1.60
CA VAL A 338 8.64 -3.35 -2.17
C VAL A 338 8.23 -3.63 -3.62
N ARG A 339 6.95 -3.48 -3.89
CA ARG A 339 6.32 -3.91 -5.14
C ARG A 339 5.73 -2.66 -5.81
N PRO A 340 6.37 -2.14 -6.88
CA PRO A 340 5.80 -1.03 -7.63
C PRO A 340 4.48 -1.45 -8.29
N ARG A 341 3.45 -0.60 -8.20
CA ARG A 341 2.10 -0.95 -8.66
C ARG A 341 1.48 0.12 -9.56
N SER A 342 1.66 1.39 -9.24
CA SER A 342 1.13 2.48 -10.06
C SER A 342 2.07 3.67 -10.10
N LEU A 343 2.59 3.96 -11.28
CA LEU A 343 3.51 5.03 -11.59
C LEU A 343 2.79 6.10 -12.39
N ASN A 344 2.80 7.33 -11.88
CA ASN A 344 2.12 8.46 -12.51
C ASN A 344 3.09 9.62 -12.61
N ARG A 345 3.05 10.38 -13.71
CA ARG A 345 3.83 11.60 -13.84
C ARG A 345 2.94 12.80 -13.58
N VAL A 346 3.37 13.68 -12.68
CA VAL A 346 2.76 14.99 -12.44
C VAL A 346 3.86 16.02 -12.66
N ASP A 347 3.68 16.85 -13.68
CA ASP A 347 4.72 17.74 -14.20
C ASP A 347 6.03 16.97 -14.49
N ASP A 348 7.13 17.32 -13.82
CA ASP A 348 8.44 16.68 -13.97
C ASP A 348 8.75 15.64 -12.88
N MET A 349 7.78 15.29 -12.05
CA MET A 349 7.96 14.36 -10.94
C MET A 349 7.13 13.09 -11.15
N TRP A 350 7.77 11.95 -10.95
CA TRP A 350 7.11 10.65 -10.89
C TRP A 350 6.62 10.36 -9.49
N TYR A 351 5.40 9.84 -9.37
CA TYR A 351 4.79 9.36 -8.14
C TYR A 351 4.50 7.87 -8.27
N LEU A 352 5.08 7.09 -7.37
CA LEU A 352 4.92 5.65 -7.29
C LEU A 352 4.09 5.29 -6.07
N TRP A 353 2.91 4.74 -6.32
CA TRP A 353 2.21 3.93 -5.33
C TRP A 353 2.79 2.53 -5.36
N TYR A 354 3.26 2.08 -4.20
CA TYR A 354 3.90 0.79 -4.03
C TYR A 354 3.28 0.03 -2.86
N GLU A 355 3.28 -1.28 -2.96
CA GLU A 355 2.98 -2.15 -1.84
C GLU A 355 4.28 -2.52 -1.12
N GLY A 356 4.26 -2.51 0.20
CA GLY A 356 5.39 -2.91 1.01
C GLY A 356 4.97 -3.87 2.10
N CYS A 357 5.86 -4.80 2.43
CA CYS A 357 5.57 -5.78 3.46
C CYS A 357 6.80 -6.19 4.27
N ASN A 358 6.50 -6.82 5.40
CA ASN A 358 7.46 -7.35 6.35
C ASN A 358 6.92 -8.66 6.98
N THR A 359 7.75 -9.34 7.77
CA THR A 359 7.41 -10.62 8.44
C THR A 359 7.01 -10.48 9.92
N TRP A 360 6.95 -9.26 10.48
CA TRP A 360 6.73 -9.11 11.92
C TRP A 360 5.32 -9.51 12.30
N LYS A 361 5.21 -10.40 13.29
CA LYS A 361 3.93 -10.84 13.85
C LYS A 361 3.95 -10.86 15.37
N PRO A 362 2.79 -10.66 16.04
CA PRO A 362 2.70 -10.86 17.48
C PRO A 362 3.03 -12.31 17.85
N ALA A 363 3.70 -12.50 18.98
CA ALA A 363 4.03 -13.84 19.48
C ALA A 363 2.75 -14.67 19.72
N GLY A 364 2.78 -15.96 19.39
CA GLY A 364 1.64 -16.87 19.59
C GLY A 364 0.51 -16.72 18.57
N VAL A 365 0.63 -15.82 17.59
CA VAL A 365 -0.35 -15.70 16.50
C VAL A 365 0.11 -16.54 15.30
N SER A 366 -0.76 -17.47 14.88
CA SER A 366 -0.62 -18.16 13.60
C SER A 366 -1.33 -17.35 12.54
N HIS A 367 -0.59 -16.51 11.82
CA HIS A 367 -1.06 -15.85 10.62
C HIS A 367 -0.25 -16.37 9.43
N HIS A 368 -0.95 -16.88 8.42
CA HIS A 368 -0.41 -17.20 7.10
C HIS A 368 -0.69 -15.97 6.24
N GLY A 369 0.34 -15.20 5.88
CA GLY A 369 0.20 -14.04 5.00
C GLY A 369 1.10 -12.87 5.38
N TRP A 370 1.41 -12.05 4.38
CA TRP A 370 2.14 -10.79 4.50
C TRP A 370 1.19 -9.68 4.96
N TRP A 371 1.65 -8.79 5.86
CA TRP A 371 0.90 -7.57 6.20
C TRP A 371 1.23 -6.48 5.20
N ASP A 372 0.68 -6.61 4.00
CA ASP A 372 0.86 -5.61 2.98
C ASP A 372 0.15 -4.30 3.39
N THR A 373 0.82 -3.19 3.10
CA THR A 373 0.22 -1.86 3.13
C THR A 373 0.80 -1.03 2.00
N VAL A 374 0.21 0.14 1.75
CA VAL A 374 0.50 0.93 0.57
C VAL A 374 1.26 2.19 0.96
N GLY A 375 2.42 2.36 0.35
CA GLY A 375 3.27 3.53 0.46
C GLY A 375 3.23 4.39 -0.80
N LEU A 376 3.77 5.59 -0.66
CA LEU A 376 4.00 6.55 -1.74
C LEU A 376 5.49 6.93 -1.77
N ALA A 377 6.06 6.95 -2.96
CA ALA A 377 7.40 7.48 -3.23
C ALA A 377 7.36 8.40 -4.45
N ARG A 378 8.36 9.26 -4.62
CA ARG A 378 8.50 10.11 -5.79
C ARG A 378 9.93 10.16 -6.30
N SER A 379 10.09 10.45 -7.59
CA SER A 379 11.40 10.50 -8.24
C SER A 379 11.37 11.44 -9.45
N GLU A 380 12.45 12.18 -9.68
CA GLU A 380 12.61 12.98 -10.90
C GLU A 380 13.11 12.12 -12.08
N ASP A 381 13.83 11.04 -11.80
CA ASP A 381 14.60 10.29 -12.80
C ASP A 381 14.31 8.78 -12.85
N LEU A 382 13.36 8.29 -12.02
CA LEU A 382 12.99 6.88 -11.83
C LEU A 382 14.06 6.00 -11.16
N ILE A 383 15.15 6.61 -10.69
CA ILE A 383 16.29 5.91 -10.09
C ILE A 383 16.48 6.33 -8.64
N ASN A 384 16.43 7.64 -8.38
CA ASN A 384 16.58 8.22 -7.07
C ASN A 384 15.20 8.53 -6.49
N TRP A 385 14.84 7.84 -5.41
CA TRP A 385 13.51 7.89 -4.82
C TRP A 385 13.51 8.61 -3.47
N GLU A 386 12.57 9.54 -3.31
CA GLU A 386 12.17 10.12 -2.04
C GLU A 386 10.90 9.41 -1.55
N TYR A 387 10.87 8.98 -0.29
CA TYR A 387 9.73 8.28 0.30
C TYR A 387 8.85 9.27 1.06
N TYR A 388 7.54 9.09 0.96
CA TYR A 388 6.60 9.96 1.65
C TYR A 388 6.85 9.93 3.18
N PRO A 389 7.14 11.08 3.83
CA PRO A 389 7.58 11.12 5.23
C PRO A 389 6.56 10.61 6.27
N ARG A 390 5.30 10.41 5.84
CA ARG A 390 4.21 9.86 6.66
C ARG A 390 3.66 8.55 6.08
N ASN A 391 4.48 7.80 5.36
CA ASN A 391 4.16 6.43 4.97
C ASN A 391 3.83 5.55 6.18
N PRO A 392 2.88 4.59 6.06
CA PRO A 392 2.13 4.25 4.83
C PRO A 392 1.09 5.32 4.46
N ALA A 393 0.97 5.59 3.16
CA ALA A 393 0.13 6.66 2.61
C ALA A 393 -1.34 6.24 2.49
N LEU A 394 -1.60 4.95 2.26
CA LEU A 394 -2.93 4.38 2.14
C LEU A 394 -3.05 3.14 3.05
N PRO A 395 -3.33 3.35 4.35
CA PRO A 395 -3.49 2.26 5.30
C PRO A 395 -4.89 1.62 5.21
N GLY A 396 -5.00 0.40 5.72
CA GLY A 396 -6.28 -0.17 6.13
C GLY A 396 -6.91 0.64 7.26
N LEU A 397 -8.23 0.78 7.25
CA LEU A 397 -8.90 1.55 8.29
C LEU A 397 -8.86 0.81 9.64
N GLY A 398 -9.01 -0.51 9.59
CA GLY A 398 -9.02 -1.43 10.73
C GLY A 398 -9.94 -1.00 11.86
N ILE A 399 -11.14 -0.49 11.51
CA ILE A 399 -12.13 0.05 12.46
C ILE A 399 -13.18 -0.97 12.88
N ASN A 400 -13.47 -1.99 12.06
CA ASN A 400 -14.35 -3.13 12.38
C ASN A 400 -14.25 -4.24 11.32
N ALA A 401 -14.80 -5.42 11.60
CA ALA A 401 -14.79 -6.58 10.71
C ALA A 401 -15.59 -6.40 9.40
N ASP A 402 -16.64 -5.58 9.43
CA ASP A 402 -17.57 -5.40 8.30
C ASP A 402 -17.00 -4.47 7.22
N GLN A 403 -16.06 -3.61 7.61
CA GLN A 403 -15.40 -2.69 6.70
C GLN A 403 -14.43 -3.46 5.78
N PHE A 404 -14.68 -3.36 4.47
CA PHE A 404 -13.99 -4.17 3.46
C PHE A 404 -12.48 -3.96 3.41
N ASP A 405 -11.98 -2.81 3.83
CA ASP A 405 -10.56 -2.44 3.83
C ASP A 405 -9.97 -2.38 5.24
N SER A 406 -10.53 -3.15 6.18
CA SER A 406 -10.01 -3.23 7.55
C SER A 406 -8.74 -4.07 7.68
N ASN A 407 -8.69 -5.22 7.02
CA ASN A 407 -7.65 -6.24 7.28
C ASN A 407 -6.54 -6.28 6.22
N TRP A 408 -6.80 -5.85 5.00
CA TRP A 408 -5.79 -5.84 3.95
C TRP A 408 -6.11 -4.71 2.99
N VAL A 409 -5.08 -3.91 2.71
CA VAL A 409 -5.09 -2.87 1.68
C VAL A 409 -3.85 -3.04 0.84
N GLY A 410 -4.04 -3.28 -0.46
CA GLY A 410 -2.96 -3.54 -1.39
C GLY A 410 -3.36 -3.19 -2.81
N TRP A 411 -2.51 -3.57 -3.76
CA TRP A 411 -2.77 -3.39 -5.20
C TRP A 411 -3.24 -1.98 -5.59
N PRO A 412 -2.54 -0.90 -5.19
CA PRO A 412 -2.97 0.45 -5.50
C PRO A 412 -2.85 0.75 -6.99
N ARG A 413 -3.83 1.48 -7.52
CA ARG A 413 -3.86 2.01 -8.88
C ARG A 413 -4.37 3.44 -8.83
N MET A 414 -3.52 4.40 -9.17
CA MET A 414 -3.97 5.78 -9.32
C MET A 414 -4.28 6.08 -10.78
N PHE A 415 -5.35 6.84 -11.00
CA PHE A 415 -5.67 7.51 -12.26
C PHE A 415 -5.84 9.00 -11.98
N ILE A 416 -5.25 9.87 -12.80
CA ILE A 416 -5.31 11.32 -12.61
C ILE A 416 -6.30 11.92 -13.60
N LYS A 417 -7.27 12.69 -13.09
CA LYS A 417 -8.21 13.44 -13.91
C LYS A 417 -8.56 14.77 -13.24
N GLU A 418 -8.55 15.86 -14.01
CA GLU A 418 -9.05 17.18 -13.57
C GLU A 418 -8.45 17.66 -12.23
N GLY A 419 -7.15 17.44 -12.02
CA GLY A 419 -6.48 17.86 -10.78
C GLY A 419 -6.76 16.98 -9.57
N ILE A 420 -7.36 15.80 -9.75
CA ILE A 420 -7.66 14.82 -8.71
C ILE A 420 -6.98 13.50 -9.04
N GLY A 421 -6.28 12.92 -8.06
CA GLY A 421 -5.83 11.53 -8.07
C GLY A 421 -6.93 10.61 -7.53
N TYR A 422 -7.42 9.71 -8.37
CA TYR A 422 -8.35 8.64 -8.03
C TYR A 422 -7.54 7.39 -7.70
N VAL A 423 -7.41 7.08 -6.41
CA VAL A 423 -6.60 5.96 -5.91
C VAL A 423 -7.51 4.77 -5.66
N PHE A 424 -7.54 3.85 -6.62
CA PHE A 424 -8.17 2.55 -6.49
C PHE A 424 -7.25 1.60 -5.73
N TYR A 425 -7.82 0.68 -4.97
CA TYR A 425 -7.05 -0.27 -4.17
C TYR A 425 -7.88 -1.51 -3.88
N THR A 426 -7.22 -2.61 -3.53
CA THR A 426 -7.90 -3.81 -3.05
C THR A 426 -8.13 -3.72 -1.55
N GLY A 427 -9.37 -3.94 -1.11
CA GLY A 427 -9.73 -4.22 0.28
C GLY A 427 -10.47 -5.55 0.37
N ASN A 428 -9.94 -6.53 1.11
CA ASN A 428 -10.53 -7.88 1.23
C ASN A 428 -11.03 -8.46 -0.11
N ALA A 429 -10.17 -8.41 -1.15
CA ALA A 429 -10.45 -8.92 -2.49
C ALA A 429 -11.57 -8.22 -3.29
N GLN A 430 -11.91 -6.97 -2.90
CA GLN A 430 -12.81 -6.05 -3.59
C GLN A 430 -12.10 -4.74 -3.94
N VAL A 431 -12.63 -3.95 -4.87
CA VAL A 431 -12.02 -2.68 -5.28
C VAL A 431 -12.63 -1.50 -4.51
N GLY A 432 -11.80 -0.79 -3.76
CA GLY A 432 -12.11 0.49 -3.13
C GLY A 432 -11.62 1.67 -3.95
N LEU A 433 -12.10 2.87 -3.60
CA LEU A 433 -11.65 4.15 -4.16
C LEU A 433 -11.49 5.17 -3.03
N ARG A 434 -10.37 5.89 -3.00
CA ARG A 434 -10.20 7.15 -2.28
C ARG A 434 -9.66 8.20 -3.25
N THR A 435 -9.88 9.48 -2.96
CA THR A 435 -9.47 10.58 -3.84
C THR A 435 -8.58 11.56 -3.11
N ILE A 436 -7.61 12.13 -3.81
CA ILE A 436 -6.72 13.15 -3.28
C ILE A 436 -6.54 14.26 -4.32
N PRO A 437 -6.71 15.55 -3.98
CA PRO A 437 -6.32 16.65 -4.86
C PRO A 437 -4.83 16.57 -5.22
N LEU A 438 -4.43 16.92 -6.45
CA LEU A 438 -3.02 16.88 -6.83
C LEU A 438 -2.16 17.87 -6.03
N ASP A 439 -2.69 19.04 -5.69
CA ASP A 439 -2.01 20.02 -4.84
C ASP A 439 -1.68 19.44 -3.46
N ASP A 440 -2.56 18.57 -2.95
CA ASP A 440 -2.29 17.82 -1.72
C ASP A 440 -1.23 16.75 -2.01
N LEU A 441 -1.46 15.84 -2.98
CA LEU A 441 -0.55 14.74 -3.31
C LEU A 441 0.92 15.18 -3.49
N THR A 442 1.14 16.34 -4.09
CA THR A 442 2.47 16.89 -4.39
C THR A 442 3.11 17.65 -3.21
N ASN A 443 2.31 18.10 -2.22
CA ASN A 443 2.80 18.84 -1.05
C ASN A 443 3.07 17.91 0.14
N TRP A 444 4.32 17.44 0.28
CA TRP A 444 4.69 16.54 1.38
C TRP A 444 5.00 17.23 2.70
N GLN A 445 5.02 18.57 2.74
CA GLN A 445 5.30 19.31 3.97
C GLN A 445 4.14 19.18 4.97
N THR A 446 2.91 19.10 4.48
CA THR A 446 1.70 19.03 5.30
C THR A 446 0.62 18.19 4.60
N GLU A 447 -0.26 17.57 5.38
CA GLU A 447 -1.50 17.00 4.84
C GLU A 447 -2.69 17.99 4.94
N GLY A 448 -2.46 19.25 5.36
CA GLY A 448 -3.52 20.27 5.49
C GLY A 448 -4.38 20.17 6.75
N GLY A 449 -3.99 19.34 7.72
CA GLY A 449 -4.70 19.20 8.99
C GLY A 449 -4.37 20.28 10.02
N ARG A 450 -5.03 20.18 11.19
CA ARG A 450 -4.92 21.16 12.28
C ARG A 450 -3.93 20.68 13.33
N THR A 451 -3.02 21.56 13.74
CA THR A 451 -2.11 21.33 14.86
C THR A 451 -2.67 21.97 16.13
N PHE A 452 -2.53 21.28 17.25
CA PHE A 452 -2.91 21.78 18.56
C PHE A 452 -1.92 21.34 19.64
N ASP A 453 -1.70 22.22 20.60
CA ASP A 453 -0.88 21.94 21.77
C ASP A 453 -1.64 21.04 22.75
N PHE A 454 -0.91 20.16 23.41
CA PHE A 454 -1.40 19.23 24.41
C PHE A 454 -1.36 19.83 25.81
#